data_AF-A0A382J7Y2-F1
#
_entry.id   AF-A0A382J7Y2-F1
#
_cell.length_a   1.000
_cell.length_b   1.000
_cell.length_c   1.000
_cell.angle_alpha   90.00
_cell.angle_beta   90.00
_cell.angle_gamma   90.00
#
_symmetry.space_group_name_H-M   'P 1'
#
loop_
_entity.id
_entity.type
_entity.pdbx_description
1 polymer ?
#
loop_
_entity_poly.entity_id
_entity_poly.type
_entity_poly.pdbx_seq_one_letter_code
_entity_poly.pdbx_strand_id
1 'polypeptide(L)'
;ADGGGVNVVLDVGGASHLARNLDVLAPQGRLVLLALLGGSDSGIDLGLVLRKRLHLIGSTLRSRPIPEKGDIIAGFRAQFWDALVAGRIEPVIDRVIPVQEAGAAHAVIAGNTTIGKVILAVRRT
;
A
#
# COMPACT_ATOMS: atom_id res chain seq x y z
N ALA A 1 -12.39 20.97 -18.12
CA ALA A 1 -11.58 20.60 -16.95
C ALA A 1 -10.54 19.61 -17.46
N ASP A 2 -9.26 19.96 -17.37
CA ASP A 2 -8.19 19.29 -18.10
C ASP A 2 -8.10 17.80 -17.72
N GLY A 3 -8.50 16.96 -18.67
CA GLY A 3 -8.70 15.52 -18.56
C GLY A 3 -7.42 14.71 -18.52
N GLY A 4 -6.54 15.01 -17.56
CA GLY A 4 -5.35 14.22 -17.27
C GLY A 4 -5.64 13.30 -16.08
N GLY A 5 -5.56 11.99 -16.27
CA GLY A 5 -5.73 11.02 -15.18
C GLY A 5 -4.76 11.19 -14.00
N VAL A 6 -4.70 10.22 -13.10
CA VAL A 6 -3.78 10.29 -11.94
C VAL A 6 -2.34 9.99 -12.35
N ASN A 7 -1.36 10.64 -11.71
CA ASN A 7 0.07 10.38 -12.02
C ASN A 7 0.58 9.09 -11.37
N VAL A 8 -0.02 8.67 -10.27
CA VAL A 8 0.39 7.47 -9.52
C VAL A 8 -0.85 6.72 -9.05
N VAL A 9 -0.85 5.40 -9.25
CA VAL A 9 -1.77 4.47 -8.60
C VAL A 9 -0.96 3.58 -7.66
N LEU A 10 -1.39 3.49 -6.41
CA LEU A 10 -0.87 2.52 -5.44
C LEU A 10 -1.85 1.35 -5.36
N ASP A 11 -1.46 0.19 -5.88
CA ASP A 11 -2.36 -0.93 -6.11
C ASP A 11 -2.14 -2.06 -5.09
N VAL A 12 -3.19 -2.38 -4.34
CA VAL A 12 -3.26 -3.55 -3.46
C VAL A 12 -4.23 -4.62 -3.97
N GLY A 13 -5.04 -4.28 -4.97
CA GLY A 13 -6.08 -5.12 -5.55
C GLY A 13 -5.54 -6.09 -6.59
N GLY A 14 -4.49 -5.74 -7.33
CA GLY A 14 -3.88 -6.63 -8.31
C GLY A 14 -4.82 -6.96 -9.48
N ALA A 15 -4.95 -8.24 -9.83
CA ALA A 15 -5.60 -8.69 -11.07
C ALA A 15 -6.97 -8.05 -11.34
N SER A 16 -7.86 -8.02 -10.34
CA SER A 16 -9.23 -7.49 -10.48
C SER A 16 -9.33 -5.97 -10.68
N HIS A 17 -8.24 -5.23 -10.44
CA HIS A 17 -8.19 -3.77 -10.56
C HIS A 17 -7.30 -3.29 -11.71
N LEU A 18 -6.44 -4.16 -12.26
CA LEU A 18 -5.36 -3.79 -13.18
C LEU A 18 -5.85 -2.94 -14.37
N ALA A 19 -6.84 -3.39 -15.13
CA ALA A 19 -7.32 -2.67 -16.31
C ALA A 19 -7.81 -1.24 -15.96
N ARG A 20 -8.67 -1.13 -14.94
CA ARG A 20 -9.18 0.17 -14.47
C ARG A 20 -8.05 1.07 -13.96
N ASN A 21 -7.08 0.50 -13.27
CA ASN A 21 -5.92 1.24 -12.78
C ASN A 21 -5.05 1.80 -13.92
N LEU A 22 -4.89 1.06 -15.03
CA LEU A 22 -4.18 1.56 -16.22
C LEU A 22 -4.97 2.65 -16.97
N ASP A 23 -6.29 2.52 -17.01
CA ASP A 23 -7.17 3.49 -17.67
C ASP A 23 -7.19 4.85 -16.97
N VAL A 24 -7.16 4.87 -15.64
CA VAL A 24 -7.16 6.13 -14.87
C VAL A 24 -5.79 6.82 -14.84
N LEU A 25 -4.71 6.15 -15.24
CA LEU A 25 -3.39 6.79 -15.28
C LEU A 25 -3.30 7.85 -16.37
N ALA A 26 -2.70 8.99 -16.02
CA ALA A 26 -2.24 9.98 -17.00
C ALA A 26 -1.14 9.42 -17.90
N PRO A 27 -0.86 10.04 -19.07
CA PRO A 27 0.38 9.79 -19.79
C PRO A 27 1.60 9.94 -18.87
N GLN A 28 2.55 9.00 -18.95
CA GLN A 28 3.72 8.86 -18.08
C GLN A 28 3.40 8.52 -16.62
N GLY A 29 2.17 8.09 -16.35
CA GLY A 29 1.74 7.65 -15.03
C GLY A 29 2.41 6.36 -14.57
N ARG A 30 2.43 6.15 -13.25
CA ARG A 30 3.06 5.01 -12.58
C ARG A 30 2.05 4.18 -11.82
N LEU A 31 1.98 2.89 -12.10
CA LEU A 31 1.31 1.91 -11.24
C LEU A 31 2.35 1.27 -10.33
N VAL A 32 2.15 1.36 -9.01
CA VAL A 32 2.97 0.69 -8.00
C VAL A 32 2.15 -0.44 -7.38
N LEU A 33 2.45 -1.67 -7.76
CA LEU A 33 1.79 -2.88 -7.30
C LEU A 33 2.44 -3.38 -5.99
N LEU A 34 1.65 -3.37 -4.91
CA LEU A 34 2.09 -3.74 -3.56
C LEU A 34 1.47 -5.05 -3.05
N ALA A 35 0.27 -5.40 -3.51
CA ALA A 35 -0.43 -6.61 -3.10
C ALA A 35 -1.35 -7.16 -4.20
N LEU A 36 -1.80 -8.39 -4.01
CA LEU A 36 -2.57 -9.18 -4.98
C LEU A 36 -3.91 -9.65 -4.38
N LEU A 37 -4.59 -8.79 -3.61
CA LEU A 37 -5.80 -9.18 -2.86
C LEU A 37 -6.93 -9.66 -3.77
N GLY A 38 -7.00 -9.15 -4.99
CA GLY A 38 -7.96 -9.51 -6.02
C GLY A 38 -7.40 -10.43 -7.11
N GLY A 39 -6.30 -11.15 -6.82
CA GLY A 39 -5.70 -12.15 -7.71
C GLY A 39 -4.33 -11.75 -8.28
N SER A 40 -3.56 -12.77 -8.69
CA SER A 40 -2.19 -12.63 -9.20
C SER A 40 -2.07 -12.65 -10.72
N ASP A 41 -3.07 -13.16 -11.43
CA ASP A 41 -3.04 -13.36 -12.88
C ASP A 41 -4.09 -12.51 -13.58
N SER A 42 -3.68 -11.78 -14.62
CA SER A 42 -4.53 -10.88 -15.39
C SER A 42 -3.88 -10.53 -16.73
N GLY A 43 -4.71 -10.26 -17.73
CA GLY A 43 -4.26 -9.72 -19.01
C GLY A 43 -3.90 -8.24 -18.91
N ILE A 44 -3.01 -7.79 -19.79
CA ILE A 44 -2.60 -6.39 -19.87
C ILE A 44 -2.73 -5.85 -21.31
N ASP A 45 -3.35 -4.68 -21.46
CA ASP A 45 -3.34 -3.94 -22.72
C ASP A 45 -1.99 -3.22 -22.90
N LEU A 46 -1.06 -3.88 -23.60
CA LEU A 46 0.24 -3.31 -23.93
C LEU A 46 0.14 -2.09 -24.86
N GLY A 47 -0.90 -1.99 -25.69
CA GLY A 47 -1.16 -0.84 -26.53
C GLY A 47 -1.49 0.40 -25.71
N LEU A 48 -2.23 0.25 -24.61
CA LEU A 48 -2.48 1.33 -23.65
C LEU A 48 -1.18 1.76 -22.95
N VAL A 49 -0.39 0.79 -22.50
CA VAL A 49 0.92 1.03 -21.85
C VAL A 49 1.84 1.85 -22.78
N LEU A 50 1.92 1.50 -24.07
CA LEU A 50 2.72 2.22 -25.06
C LEU A 50 2.20 3.63 -25.33
N ARG A 51 0.89 3.76 -25.66
CA ARG A 51 0.28 5.05 -25.99
C ARG A 51 0.41 6.06 -24.86
N LYS A 52 0.26 5.61 -23.62
CA LYS A 52 0.41 6.45 -22.42
C LYS A 52 1.83 6.45 -21.85
N ARG A 53 2.79 5.65 -22.33
CA ARG A 53 4.15 5.52 -21.76
C ARG A 53 4.11 5.23 -20.26
N LEU A 54 3.30 4.25 -19.84
CA LEU A 54 3.11 3.93 -18.43
C LEU A 54 4.30 3.18 -17.85
N HIS A 55 4.52 3.37 -16.55
CA HIS A 55 5.47 2.57 -15.75
C HIS A 55 4.71 1.62 -14.83
N LEU A 56 5.10 0.36 -14.83
CA LEU A 56 4.54 -0.67 -13.95
C LEU A 56 5.65 -1.15 -13.01
N ILE A 57 5.44 -0.96 -11.71
CA ILE A 57 6.47 -1.17 -10.68
C ILE A 57 5.93 -2.18 -9.67
N GLY A 58 6.61 -3.31 -9.53
CA GLY A 58 6.36 -4.25 -8.44
C GLY A 58 7.21 -3.93 -7.22
N SER A 59 6.64 -4.01 -6.03
CA SER A 59 7.39 -3.83 -4.79
C SER A 59 6.88 -4.74 -3.68
N THR A 60 7.80 -5.44 -3.03
CA THR A 60 7.54 -6.17 -1.78
C THR A 60 8.57 -5.75 -0.74
N LEU A 61 8.20 -5.77 0.55
CA LEU A 61 9.13 -5.43 1.63
C LEU A 61 9.77 -6.66 2.28
N ARG A 62 9.04 -7.79 2.34
CA ARG A 62 9.46 -8.98 3.10
C ARG A 62 10.79 -9.56 2.62
N SER A 63 10.93 -9.74 1.31
CA SER A 63 12.08 -10.37 0.67
C SER A 63 13.30 -9.45 0.49
N ARG A 64 13.18 -8.14 0.73
CA ARG A 64 14.30 -7.20 0.57
C ARG A 64 15.44 -7.52 1.56
N PRO A 65 16.71 -7.38 1.13
CA PRO A 65 17.88 -7.47 2.02
C PRO A 65 17.81 -6.49 3.19
N ILE A 66 18.50 -6.83 4.29
CA ILE A 66 18.57 -5.98 5.48
C ILE A 66 19.12 -4.57 5.16
N PRO A 67 20.19 -4.41 4.37
CA PRO A 67 20.71 -3.08 4.04
C PRO A 67 19.65 -2.19 3.36
N GLU A 68 18.92 -2.75 2.38
CA GLU A 68 17.87 -2.03 1.66
C GLU A 68 16.71 -1.63 2.60
N LYS A 69 16.35 -2.48 3.57
CA LYS A 69 15.38 -2.11 4.62
C LYS A 69 15.90 -0.97 5.48
N GLY A 70 17.20 -0.94 5.77
CA GLY A 70 17.88 0.17 6.45
C GLY A 70 17.73 1.49 5.68
N ASP A 71 17.96 1.47 4.38
CA ASP A 71 17.83 2.64 3.51
C ASP A 71 16.38 3.17 3.48
N ILE A 72 15.39 2.27 3.44
CA ILE A 72 13.97 2.63 3.51
C ILE A 72 13.64 3.33 4.84
N ILE A 73 14.14 2.81 5.97
CA ILE A 73 13.93 3.41 7.29
C ILE A 73 14.61 4.78 7.37
N ALA A 74 15.84 4.90 6.86
CA ALA A 74 16.57 6.16 6.84
C ALA A 74 15.83 7.23 6.02
N GLY A 75 15.35 6.86 4.82
CA GLY A 75 14.55 7.74 3.96
C GLY A 75 13.23 8.15 4.62
N PHE A 76 12.52 7.20 5.24
CA PHE A 76 11.30 7.51 5.99
C PHE A 76 11.57 8.50 7.12
N ARG A 77 12.65 8.29 7.88
CA ARG A 77 12.99 9.18 8.99
C ARG A 77 13.30 10.59 8.51
N ALA A 78 14.12 10.72 7.47
CA ALA A 78 14.51 12.01 6.92
C ALA A 78 13.30 12.82 6.39
N GLN A 79 12.27 12.15 5.87
CA GLN A 79 11.13 12.83 5.24
C GLN A 79 9.93 13.02 6.18
N PHE A 80 9.66 12.07 7.07
CA PHE A 80 8.37 11.99 7.77
C PHE A 80 8.48 11.98 9.29
N TRP A 81 9.68 11.80 9.87
CA TRP A 81 9.81 11.62 11.32
C TRP A 81 9.31 12.82 12.12
N ASP A 82 9.73 14.04 11.73
CA ASP A 82 9.34 15.25 12.46
C ASP A 82 7.83 15.51 12.40
N ALA A 83 7.19 15.18 11.26
CA ALA A 83 5.75 15.29 11.12
C ALA A 83 5.01 14.24 11.95
N LEU A 84 5.54 13.01 12.03
CA LEU A 84 4.99 11.94 12.86
C LEU A 84 5.09 12.27 14.36
N VAL A 85 6.26 12.72 14.83
CA VAL A 85 6.47 13.11 16.24
C VAL A 85 5.63 14.32 16.63
N ALA A 86 5.43 15.27 15.70
CA ALA A 86 4.60 16.44 15.92
C ALA A 86 3.08 16.17 15.78
N GLY A 87 2.64 14.94 15.52
CA GLY A 87 1.22 14.59 15.34
C GLY A 87 0.59 15.14 14.06
N ARG A 88 1.40 15.62 13.10
CA ARG A 88 0.89 16.05 11.77
C ARG A 88 0.60 14.88 10.85
N ILE A 89 1.25 13.74 11.09
CA ILE A 89 0.96 12.46 10.46
C ILE A 89 0.69 11.49 11.61
N GLU A 90 -0.46 10.83 11.59
CA GLU A 90 -0.84 9.88 12.63
C GLU A 90 -1.35 8.58 12.01
N PRO A 91 -1.02 7.40 12.59
CA PRO A 91 -1.64 6.17 12.19
C PRO A 91 -3.12 6.19 12.58
N VAL A 92 -4.00 5.86 11.65
CA VAL A 92 -5.40 5.58 11.98
C VAL A 92 -5.45 4.23 12.70
N ILE A 93 -5.79 4.25 13.99
CA ILE A 93 -5.93 3.05 14.82
C ILE A 93 -7.40 2.74 14.98
N ASP A 94 -7.83 1.58 14.47
CA ASP A 94 -9.20 1.09 14.58
C ASP A 94 -9.48 0.62 16.01
N ARG A 95 -8.58 -0.22 16.54
CA ARG A 95 -8.69 -0.79 17.88
C ARG A 95 -7.36 -1.30 18.40
N VAL A 96 -7.29 -1.38 19.72
CA VAL A 96 -6.19 -1.97 20.47
C VAL A 96 -6.74 -3.16 21.24
N ILE A 97 -6.21 -4.36 21.00
CA ILE A 97 -6.67 -5.63 21.58
C ILE A 97 -5.51 -6.24 22.38
N PRO A 98 -5.73 -6.83 23.57
CA PRO A 98 -4.69 -7.57 24.28
C PRO A 98 -4.06 -8.66 23.40
N VAL A 99 -2.73 -8.84 23.46
CA VAL A 99 -2.04 -9.85 22.63
C VAL A 99 -2.56 -11.28 22.87
N GLN A 100 -3.10 -11.56 24.05
CA GLN A 100 -3.73 -12.83 24.42
C GLN A 100 -4.98 -13.12 23.58
N GLU A 101 -5.60 -12.10 23.01
CA GLU A 101 -6.81 -12.18 22.18
C GLU A 101 -6.48 -12.04 20.68
N ALA A 102 -5.29 -12.43 20.25
CA ALA A 102 -4.88 -12.35 18.85
C ALA A 102 -5.85 -13.06 17.88
N GLY A 103 -6.57 -14.09 18.32
CA GLY A 103 -7.64 -14.72 17.53
C GLY A 103 -8.79 -13.77 17.22
N ALA A 104 -9.25 -13.00 18.21
CA ALA A 104 -10.28 -11.98 18.02
C ALA A 104 -9.80 -10.86 17.09
N ALA A 105 -8.53 -10.44 17.22
CA ALA A 105 -7.94 -9.46 16.31
C ALA A 105 -7.92 -9.93 14.85
N HIS A 106 -7.59 -11.20 14.58
CA HIS A 106 -7.68 -11.77 13.24
C HIS A 106 -9.11 -11.86 12.72
N ALA A 107 -10.07 -12.24 13.57
CA ALA A 107 -11.48 -12.30 13.18
C ALA A 107 -12.01 -10.92 12.75
N VAL A 108 -11.60 -9.85 13.43
CA VAL A 108 -11.92 -8.47 13.05
C VAL A 108 -11.38 -8.14 11.66
N ILE A 109 -10.11 -8.42 11.40
CA ILE A 109 -9.48 -8.15 10.09
C ILE A 109 -10.16 -8.97 8.99
N ALA A 110 -10.45 -10.24 9.25
CA ALA A 110 -11.14 -11.14 8.31
C ALA A 110 -12.56 -10.65 7.99
N GLY A 111 -13.22 -9.94 8.92
CA GLY A 111 -14.52 -9.33 8.71
C GLY A 111 -14.53 -8.15 7.72
N ASN A 112 -13.36 -7.64 7.30
CA ASN A 112 -13.21 -6.53 6.36
C ASN A 112 -13.98 -5.25 6.77
N THR A 113 -14.11 -5.01 8.08
CA THR A 113 -14.79 -3.82 8.66
C THR A 113 -13.81 -2.80 9.26
N THR A 114 -12.51 -3.08 9.15
CA THR A 114 -11.45 -2.27 9.77
C THR A 114 -11.15 -1.01 8.98
N ILE A 115 -11.03 0.13 9.67
CA ILE A 115 -10.45 1.35 9.12
C ILE A 115 -9.11 1.62 9.81
N GLY A 116 -8.00 1.42 9.11
CA GLY A 116 -6.66 1.65 9.64
C GLY A 116 -6.03 0.40 10.23
N LYS A 117 -5.48 0.48 11.45
CA LYS A 117 -4.66 -0.57 12.08
C LYS A 117 -5.36 -1.19 13.29
N VAL A 118 -5.29 -2.52 13.38
CA VAL A 118 -5.56 -3.28 14.61
C VAL A 118 -4.24 -3.50 15.34
N ILE A 119 -4.13 -3.03 16.58
CA ILE A 119 -2.90 -3.13 17.37
C ILE A 119 -3.07 -4.20 18.44
N LEU A 120 -2.05 -5.06 18.60
CA LEU A 120 -1.96 -5.96 19.74
C LEU A 120 -1.15 -5.31 20.86
N ALA A 121 -1.80 -5.05 21.99
CA ALA A 121 -1.15 -4.53 23.18
C ALA A 121 -0.45 -5.66 23.95
N VAL A 122 0.87 -5.55 24.05
CA VAL A 122 1.66 -6.39 24.95
C VAL A 122 1.92 -5.54 26.19
N ARG A 123 1.34 -5.93 27.34
CA ARG A 123 1.70 -5.29 28.61
C ARG A 123 3.17 -5.58 28.86
N ARG A 124 4.01 -4.53 28.95
CA ARG A 124 5.34 -4.70 29.53
C ARG A 124 5.15 -4.92 31.02
N THR A 125 5.51 -6.12 31.49
CA THR A 125 5.87 -6.33 32.90
C THR A 125 7.16 -5.59 33.21
#